data_AF-A0A8D8NYF9-F1
#
_entry.id   AF-A0A8D8NYF9-F1
#
_cell.length_a   1.000
_cell.length_b   1.000
_cell.length_c   1.000
_cell.angle_alpha   90.00
_cell.angle_beta   90.00
_cell.angle_gamma   90.00
#
_symmetry.space_group_name_H-M   'P 1'
#
loop_
_entity.id
_entity.type
_entity.pdbx_description
1 polymer ?
#
loop_
_entity_poly.entity_id
_entity_poly.type
_entity_poly.pdbx_seq_one_letter_code
_entity_poly.pdbx_strand_id
1 'polypeptide(L)'
;MDIGMERHEGSATIGTLFQHIVNDMKNSSPLWDDFIAKATKLHACLRAAIQALAAYLEAFQKIADAATNSKGATKEIGTALTRVCLRHKAVETRMKTFTSAIMECLIVPLQEKLEDWKKQVAIIDKDHAKEYK
;
A
#
# COMPACT_ATOMS: atom_id res chain seq x y z
N MET A 1 -52.43 23.58 9.71
CA MET A 1 -51.72 22.62 10.58
C MET A 1 -50.49 22.04 9.88
N ASP A 2 -49.98 22.65 8.80
CA ASP A 2 -49.00 22.00 7.91
C ASP A 2 -47.52 22.34 8.17
N ILE A 3 -47.19 23.48 8.79
CA ILE A 3 -45.79 23.90 8.95
C ILE A 3 -45.02 23.00 9.95
N GLY A 4 -45.73 22.39 10.90
CA GLY A 4 -45.13 21.46 11.87
C GLY A 4 -44.89 20.06 11.31
N MET A 5 -45.67 19.64 10.31
CA MET A 5 -45.61 18.30 9.72
C MET A 5 -44.51 18.21 8.66
N GLU A 6 -44.35 19.24 7.82
CA GLU A 6 -43.26 19.34 6.83
C GLU A 6 -41.87 19.44 7.50
N ARG A 7 -41.76 20.14 8.65
CA ARG A 7 -40.50 20.18 9.43
C ARG A 7 -40.14 18.82 10.02
N HIS A 8 -41.14 18.03 10.41
CA HIS A 8 -40.93 16.71 10.99
C HIS A 8 -40.56 15.67 9.91
N GLU A 9 -41.12 15.78 8.70
CA GLU A 9 -40.73 14.97 7.53
C GLU A 9 -39.33 15.31 7.01
N GLY A 10 -38.98 16.61 6.94
CA GLY A 10 -37.63 17.07 6.60
C GLY A 10 -36.58 16.58 7.60
N SER A 11 -36.89 16.66 8.90
CA SER A 11 -36.03 16.13 9.98
C SER A 11 -35.89 14.60 9.90
N ALA A 12 -36.96 13.86 9.63
CA ALA A 12 -36.89 12.41 9.48
C ALA A 12 -36.05 11.99 8.26
N THR A 13 -36.18 12.71 7.15
CA THR A 13 -35.43 12.44 5.91
C THR A 13 -33.92 12.64 6.10
N ILE A 14 -33.53 13.71 6.80
CA ILE A 14 -32.12 13.97 7.12
C ILE A 14 -31.54 12.90 8.06
N GLY A 15 -32.31 12.46 9.07
CA GLY A 15 -31.89 11.35 9.95
C GLY A 15 -31.67 10.04 9.19
N THR A 16 -32.53 9.71 8.23
CA THR A 16 -32.34 8.51 7.38
C THR A 16 -31.10 8.62 6.49
N LEU A 17 -30.84 9.79 5.91
CA LEU A 17 -29.64 10.03 5.10
C LEU A 17 -28.37 9.90 5.94
N PHE A 18 -28.36 10.46 7.15
CA PHE A 18 -27.24 10.32 8.08
C PHE A 18 -26.93 8.84 8.36
N GLN A 19 -27.96 8.06 8.71
CA GLN A 19 -27.80 6.64 9.03
C GLN A 19 -27.29 5.84 7.82
N HIS A 20 -27.73 6.19 6.60
CA HIS A 20 -27.20 5.61 5.37
C HIS A 20 -25.70 5.88 5.22
N ILE A 21 -25.27 7.14 5.35
CA ILE A 21 -23.86 7.54 5.24
C ILE A 21 -23.00 6.86 6.31
N VAL A 22 -23.46 6.81 7.56
CA VAL A 22 -22.73 6.14 8.65
C VAL A 22 -22.58 4.64 8.39
N ASN A 23 -23.63 3.99 7.91
CA ASN A 23 -23.58 2.57 7.57
C ASN A 23 -22.64 2.31 6.40
N ASP A 24 -22.63 3.15 5.37
CA ASP A 24 -21.67 3.05 4.26
C ASP A 24 -20.24 3.19 4.76
N MET A 25 -19.96 4.15 5.65
CA MET A 25 -18.64 4.30 6.25
C MET A 25 -18.22 3.05 7.02
N LYS A 26 -19.10 2.48 7.86
CA LYS A 26 -18.83 1.23 8.60
C LYS A 26 -18.59 0.05 7.65
N ASN A 27 -19.44 -0.09 6.63
CA ASN A 27 -19.38 -1.18 5.66
C ASN A 27 -18.16 -1.09 4.74
N SER A 28 -17.55 0.10 4.60
CA SER A 28 -16.30 0.28 3.85
C SER A 28 -15.07 -0.23 4.61
N SER A 29 -15.11 -0.30 5.95
CA SER A 29 -13.95 -0.68 6.77
C SER A 29 -13.33 -2.04 6.38
N PRO A 30 -14.11 -3.13 6.20
CA PRO A 30 -13.54 -4.42 5.79
C PRO A 30 -12.84 -4.38 4.43
N LEU A 31 -13.25 -3.49 3.52
CA LEU A 31 -12.61 -3.33 2.21
C LEU A 31 -11.22 -2.71 2.35
N TRP A 32 -11.08 -1.72 3.23
CA TRP A 32 -9.79 -1.12 3.57
C TRP A 32 -8.88 -2.11 4.29
N ASP A 33 -9.43 -2.88 5.24
CA ASP A 33 -8.68 -3.93 5.94
C ASP A 33 -8.15 -4.99 4.95
N ASP A 34 -8.97 -5.47 3.99
CA ASP A 34 -8.51 -6.41 2.95
C ASP A 34 -7.44 -5.78 2.04
N PHE A 35 -7.63 -4.54 1.61
CA PHE A 35 -6.65 -3.83 0.78
C PHE A 35 -5.28 -3.73 1.47
N ILE A 36 -5.25 -3.31 2.75
CA ILE A 36 -4.04 -3.26 3.57
C ILE A 36 -3.39 -4.65 3.65
N ALA A 37 -4.19 -5.70 3.85
CA ALA A 37 -3.68 -7.07 3.92
C ALA A 37 -3.03 -7.50 2.59
N LYS A 38 -3.66 -7.20 1.44
CA LYS A 38 -3.06 -7.50 0.12
C LYS A 38 -1.80 -6.67 -0.13
N ALA A 39 -1.80 -5.39 0.21
CA ALA A 39 -0.63 -4.52 0.07
C ALA A 39 0.54 -5.03 0.93
N THR A 40 0.27 -5.48 2.15
CA THR A 40 1.27 -6.09 3.05
C THR A 40 1.86 -7.36 2.45
N LYS A 41 1.01 -8.23 1.87
CA LYS A 41 1.47 -9.43 1.17
C LYS A 41 2.33 -9.10 -0.06
N LEU A 42 1.92 -8.12 -0.85
CA LEU A 42 2.69 -7.62 -2.00
C LEU A 42 4.07 -7.13 -1.57
N HIS A 43 4.14 -6.28 -0.53
CA HIS A 43 5.39 -5.81 0.04
C HIS A 43 6.32 -6.96 0.46
N ALA A 44 5.78 -7.97 1.15
CA ALA A 44 6.56 -9.15 1.56
C ALA A 44 7.11 -9.93 0.36
N CYS A 45 6.29 -10.16 -0.67
CA CYS A 45 6.73 -10.82 -1.90
C CYS A 45 7.81 -10.02 -2.63
N LEU A 46 7.67 -8.69 -2.73
CA LEU A 46 8.68 -7.82 -3.34
C LEU A 46 10.01 -7.87 -2.57
N ARG A 47 9.97 -7.86 -1.24
CA ARG A 47 11.19 -8.03 -0.42
C ARG A 47 11.89 -9.36 -0.70
N ALA A 48 11.14 -10.46 -0.77
CA ALA A 48 11.71 -11.77 -1.09
C ALA A 48 12.31 -11.80 -2.51
N ALA A 49 11.61 -11.21 -3.49
CA ALA A 49 12.12 -11.10 -4.86
C ALA A 49 13.41 -10.27 -4.94
N ILE A 50 13.50 -9.17 -4.19
CA ILE A 50 14.72 -8.36 -4.10
C ILE A 50 15.90 -9.18 -3.54
N GLN A 51 15.66 -9.99 -2.51
CA GLN A 51 16.71 -10.86 -1.95
C GLN A 51 17.18 -11.89 -2.97
N ALA A 52 16.25 -12.55 -3.68
CA ALA A 52 16.58 -13.49 -4.74
C ALA A 52 17.34 -12.81 -5.89
N LEU A 53 16.93 -11.61 -6.29
CA LEU A 53 17.60 -10.81 -7.31
C LEU A 53 19.03 -10.45 -6.88
N ALA A 54 19.23 -10.04 -5.63
CA ALA A 54 20.56 -9.71 -5.12
C ALA A 54 21.51 -10.90 -5.17
N ALA A 55 21.07 -12.08 -4.72
CA ALA A 55 21.87 -13.31 -4.76
C ALA A 55 22.18 -13.74 -6.20
N TYR A 56 21.21 -13.62 -7.11
CA TYR A 56 21.42 -13.84 -8.54
C TYR A 56 22.48 -12.89 -9.12
N LEU A 57 22.42 -11.59 -8.80
CA LEU A 57 23.38 -10.61 -9.29
C LEU A 57 24.78 -10.80 -8.73
N GLU A 58 24.90 -11.30 -7.49
CA GLU A 58 26.20 -11.69 -6.93
C GLU A 58 26.82 -12.84 -7.74
N ALA A 59 26.06 -13.89 -8.01
CA ALA A 59 26.52 -15.01 -8.84
C ALA A 59 26.86 -14.56 -10.26
N PHE A 60 26.03 -13.70 -10.86
CA PHE A 60 26.28 -13.11 -12.16
C PHE A 60 27.60 -12.32 -12.18
N GLN A 61 27.84 -11.49 -11.17
CA GLN A 61 29.06 -10.69 -11.10
C GLN A 61 30.31 -11.56 -10.99
N LYS A 62 30.27 -12.69 -10.24
CA LYS A 62 31.39 -13.65 -10.17
C LYS A 62 31.78 -14.18 -11.57
N ILE A 63 30.80 -14.45 -12.42
CA ILE A 63 31.04 -14.88 -13.81
C ILE A 63 31.66 -13.73 -14.63
N ALA A 64 31.13 -12.52 -14.49
CA ALA A 64 31.66 -11.34 -15.18
C ALA A 64 33.12 -11.04 -14.78
N ASP A 65 33.44 -11.18 -13.48
CA ASP A 65 34.78 -10.96 -12.94
C ASP A 65 35.75 -12.04 -13.43
N ALA A 66 35.34 -13.31 -13.41
CA ALA A 66 36.15 -14.41 -13.95
C ALA A 66 36.49 -14.19 -15.44
N ALA A 67 35.52 -13.76 -16.23
CA ALA A 67 35.74 -13.42 -17.64
C ALA A 67 36.64 -12.18 -17.80
N THR A 68 36.47 -11.15 -16.98
CA THR A 68 37.28 -9.91 -17.03
C THR A 68 38.75 -10.17 -16.69
N ASN A 69 39.02 -11.13 -15.81
CA ASN A 69 40.37 -11.52 -15.40
C ASN A 69 41.07 -12.46 -16.39
N SER A 70 40.39 -12.90 -17.44
CA SER A 70 40.96 -13.74 -18.50
C SER A 70 41.76 -12.93 -19.54
N LYS A 71 42.38 -13.61 -20.52
CA LYS A 71 43.17 -12.99 -21.59
C LYS A 71 42.39 -12.92 -22.90
N GLY A 72 42.73 -11.95 -23.75
CA GLY A 72 42.16 -11.79 -25.09
C GLY A 72 40.70 -11.34 -25.07
N ALA A 73 39.92 -11.76 -26.07
CA ALA A 73 38.54 -11.31 -26.30
C ALA A 73 37.58 -11.62 -25.12
N THR A 74 37.87 -12.65 -24.32
CA THR A 74 37.06 -13.01 -23.15
C THR A 74 37.02 -11.90 -22.09
N LYS A 75 38.08 -11.07 -22.00
CA LYS A 75 38.09 -9.87 -21.14
C LYS A 75 37.02 -8.85 -21.53
N GLU A 76 36.82 -8.65 -22.83
CA GLU A 76 35.82 -7.71 -23.34
C GLU A 76 34.40 -8.19 -23.05
N ILE A 77 34.19 -9.51 -23.14
CA ILE A 77 32.94 -10.17 -22.73
C ILE A 77 32.68 -9.92 -21.24
N GLY A 78 33.67 -10.16 -20.37
CA GLY A 78 33.55 -9.89 -18.93
C GLY A 78 33.19 -8.43 -18.63
N THR A 79 33.84 -7.49 -19.33
CA THR A 79 33.53 -6.06 -19.20
C THR A 79 32.10 -5.74 -19.63
N ALA A 80 31.60 -6.35 -20.70
CA ALA A 80 30.21 -6.21 -21.14
C ALA A 80 29.22 -6.79 -20.13
N LEU A 81 29.52 -7.97 -19.57
CA LEU A 81 28.72 -8.61 -18.52
C LEU A 81 28.67 -7.73 -17.25
N THR A 82 29.78 -7.14 -16.82
CA THR A 82 29.79 -6.21 -15.68
C THR A 82 28.85 -5.03 -15.92
N ARG A 83 28.81 -4.46 -17.14
CA ARG A 83 27.84 -3.40 -17.47
C ARG A 83 26.39 -3.87 -17.37
N VAL A 84 26.09 -5.10 -17.78
CA VAL A 84 24.75 -5.69 -17.62
C VAL A 84 24.40 -5.83 -16.14
N CYS A 85 25.33 -6.37 -15.33
CA CYS A 85 25.14 -6.52 -13.89
C CYS A 85 24.88 -5.17 -13.21
N LEU A 86 25.65 -4.12 -13.53
CA LEU A 86 25.45 -2.78 -12.98
C LEU A 86 24.07 -2.19 -13.34
N ARG A 87 23.59 -2.41 -14.57
CA ARG A 87 22.25 -1.98 -14.98
C ARG A 87 21.17 -2.71 -14.20
N HIS A 88 21.32 -4.02 -13.98
CA HIS A 88 20.37 -4.78 -13.17
C HIS A 88 20.41 -4.38 -11.69
N LYS A 89 21.59 -4.06 -11.13
CA LYS A 89 21.71 -3.49 -9.77
C LYS A 89 20.94 -2.17 -9.64
N ALA A 90 20.96 -1.32 -10.67
CA ALA A 90 20.15 -0.09 -10.67
C ALA A 90 18.64 -0.39 -10.63
N VAL A 91 18.17 -1.44 -11.31
CA VAL A 91 16.78 -1.91 -11.22
C VAL A 91 16.47 -2.41 -9.81
N GLU A 92 17.35 -3.22 -9.22
CA GLU A 92 17.23 -3.70 -7.84
C GLU A 92 17.09 -2.53 -6.84
N THR A 93 17.91 -1.48 -6.98
CA THR A 93 17.80 -0.27 -6.14
C THR A 93 16.44 0.40 -6.29
N ARG A 94 15.93 0.56 -7.52
CA ARG A 94 14.61 1.14 -7.75
C ARG A 94 13.49 0.29 -7.14
N MET A 95 13.60 -1.04 -7.24
CA MET A 95 12.68 -1.96 -6.59
C MET A 95 12.69 -1.81 -5.06
N LYS A 96 13.88 -1.65 -4.45
CA LYS A 96 14.02 -1.37 -3.02
C LYS A 96 13.29 -0.08 -2.63
N THR A 97 13.53 1.02 -3.36
CA THR A 97 12.84 2.31 -3.11
C THR A 97 11.32 2.17 -3.23
N PHE A 98 10.83 1.52 -4.29
CA PHE A 98 9.39 1.30 -4.48
C PHE A 98 8.79 0.45 -3.35
N THR A 99 9.48 -0.61 -2.94
CA THR A 99 9.05 -1.50 -1.87
C THR A 99 8.98 -0.76 -0.53
N SER A 100 10.00 0.05 -0.19
CA SER A 100 9.97 0.90 0.99
C SER A 100 8.80 1.90 0.97
N ALA A 101 8.55 2.55 -0.18
CA ALA A 101 7.44 3.50 -0.32
C ALA A 101 6.06 2.84 -0.11
N ILE A 102 5.87 1.58 -0.54
CA ILE A 102 4.63 0.84 -0.24
C ILE A 102 4.42 0.70 1.27
N MET A 103 5.47 0.41 2.04
CA MET A 103 5.35 0.26 3.48
C MET A 103 5.13 1.62 4.17
N GLU A 104 6.02 2.57 3.91
CA GLU A 104 6.13 3.83 4.66
C GLU A 104 5.07 4.86 4.25
N CYS A 105 4.67 4.88 2.99
CA CYS A 105 3.77 5.91 2.45
C CYS A 105 2.34 5.41 2.23
N LEU A 106 2.12 4.09 2.26
CA LEU A 106 0.80 3.50 2.00
C LEU A 106 0.32 2.61 3.15
N ILE A 107 1.03 1.51 3.46
CA ILE A 107 0.54 0.52 4.44
C ILE A 107 0.44 1.11 5.85
N VAL A 108 1.54 1.63 6.39
CA VAL A 108 1.58 2.14 7.77
C VAL A 108 0.63 3.32 7.97
N PRO A 109 0.65 4.38 7.12
CA PRO A 109 -0.27 5.50 7.29
C PRO A 109 -1.74 5.08 7.18
N LEU A 110 -2.07 4.15 6.28
CA LEU A 110 -3.45 3.72 6.09
C LEU A 110 -3.95 2.85 7.26
N GLN A 111 -3.09 2.01 7.85
CA GLN A 111 -3.41 1.25 9.06
C GLN A 111 -3.78 2.17 10.23
N GLU A 112 -2.95 3.19 10.48
CA GLU A 112 -3.21 4.17 11.55
C GLU A 112 -4.49 4.96 11.29
N LYS A 113 -4.67 5.46 10.06
CA LYS A 113 -5.85 6.25 9.71
C LYS A 113 -7.14 5.45 9.77
N LEU A 114 -7.12 4.19 9.36
CA LEU A 114 -8.31 3.35 9.38
C LEU A 114 -8.82 3.11 10.80
N GLU A 115 -7.91 2.88 11.77
CA GLU A 115 -8.29 2.75 13.17
C GLU A 115 -8.88 4.04 13.74
N ASP A 116 -8.32 5.19 13.39
CA ASP A 116 -8.88 6.49 13.76
C ASP A 116 -10.27 6.72 13.15
N TRP A 117 -10.45 6.40 11.86
CA TRP A 117 -11.74 6.54 11.18
C TRP A 117 -12.83 5.67 11.81
N LYS A 118 -12.52 4.40 12.14
CA LYS A 118 -13.48 3.51 12.84
C LYS A 118 -13.95 4.14 14.16
N LYS A 119 -13.03 4.71 14.95
CA LYS A 119 -13.37 5.41 16.20
C LYS A 119 -14.22 6.65 15.96
N GLN A 120 -13.86 7.48 14.98
CA GLN A 120 -14.59 8.71 14.67
C GLN A 120 -16.01 8.41 14.19
N VAL A 121 -16.20 7.42 13.32
CA VAL A 121 -17.53 6.99 12.86
C VAL A 121 -18.39 6.51 14.03
N ALA A 122 -17.82 5.79 15.00
CA ALA A 122 -18.53 5.37 16.21
C ALA A 122 -18.93 6.55 17.11
N ILE A 123 -18.08 7.58 17.23
CA ILE A 123 -18.39 8.81 17.97
C ILE A 123 -19.53 9.57 17.29
N ILE A 124 -19.42 9.80 15.98
CA ILE A 124 -20.42 10.49 15.16
C ILE A 124 -21.80 9.84 15.31
N ASP A 125 -21.86 8.51 15.19
CA ASP A 125 -23.12 7.76 15.33
C ASP A 125 -23.71 7.87 16.75
N LYS A 126 -22.85 7.77 17.78
CA LYS A 126 -23.26 7.89 19.18
C LYS A 126 -23.79 9.29 19.50
N ASP A 127 -23.14 10.33 19.00
CA ASP A 127 -23.52 11.72 19.29
C ASP A 127 -24.82 12.09 18.58
N HIS A 128 -25.02 11.66 17.33
CA HIS A 128 -26.31 11.81 16.67
C HIS A 128 -27.44 11.09 17.42
N ALA A 129 -27.20 9.87 17.90
CA ALA A 129 -28.20 9.12 18.68
C ALA A 129 -28.56 9.79 20.03
N LYS A 130 -27.72 10.68 20.57
CA LYS A 130 -28.05 11.47 21.77
C LYS A 130 -28.82 12.74 21.43
N GLU A 131 -28.48 13.42 20.33
CA GLU A 131 -29.12 14.67 19.90
C GLU A 131 -30.52 14.45 19.29
N TYR A 132 -30.79 13.24 18.78
CA TYR A 132 -32.11 12.85 18.25
C TYR A 132 -33.03 12.15 19.26
N LYS A 133 -32.63 12.05 20.54
CA LYS A 133 -33.49 11.66 21.66
C LYS A 133 -34.13 12.90 22.28
#